data_AF-A0A950TNK9-F1
#
_entry.id   AF-A0A950TNK9-F1
#
_cell.length_a   1.000
_cell.length_b   1.000
_cell.length_c   1.000
_cell.angle_alpha   90.00
_cell.angle_beta   90.00
_cell.angle_gamma   90.00
#
_symmetry.space_group_name_H-M   'P 1'
#
loop_
_entity.id
_entity.type
_entity.pdbx_description
1 polymer ?
#
loop_
_entity_poly.entity_id
_entity_poly.type
_entity_poly.pdbx_seq_one_letter_code
_entity_poly.pdbx_strand_id
1 'polypeptide(L)'
;SMALAWERFPWAQAITSFTRALGAAHTGDIAMAKAELGKLDSYHDALVQAKSAYWAGQVEVQRRTAAAAIADAQGGSEEALSLMRSAADLESSTEKHPVTPAPIALARELLGDMMLAMNQPALALAEYQTTLRTDPNRYRSVAGAAEAAQQAGDAAGAKQYYSQLLQICAAADGDRPEIAAARKALAAN
;
A
#
# COMPACT_ATOMS: atom_id res chain seq x y z
N SER A 1 28.60 -17.35 -16.86
CA SER A 1 27.75 -16.26 -16.35
C SER A 1 26.44 -16.87 -15.90
N MET A 2 26.18 -16.95 -14.59
CA MET A 2 24.93 -17.51 -14.07
C MET A 2 23.89 -16.39 -14.09
N ALA A 3 23.35 -16.10 -15.28
CA ALA A 3 22.21 -15.21 -15.41
C ALA A 3 21.06 -15.86 -14.61
N LEU A 4 20.58 -15.17 -13.58
CA LEU A 4 19.41 -15.60 -12.83
C LEU A 4 18.28 -15.78 -13.85
N ALA A 5 17.77 -17.00 -13.99
CA ALA A 5 16.67 -17.29 -14.92
C ALA A 5 15.38 -16.72 -14.33
N TRP A 6 15.17 -15.41 -14.50
CA TRP A 6 14.02 -14.66 -13.97
C TRP A 6 12.67 -15.28 -14.36
N GLU A 7 12.61 -15.97 -15.50
CA GLU A 7 11.46 -16.75 -15.98
C GLU A 7 11.01 -17.85 -14.99
N ARG A 8 11.89 -18.31 -14.09
CA ARG A 8 11.57 -19.28 -13.05
C ARG A 8 10.91 -18.67 -11.81
N PHE A 9 10.83 -17.34 -11.73
CA PHE A 9 10.29 -16.63 -10.57
C PHE A 9 9.25 -15.56 -11.00
N PRO A 10 8.07 -15.98 -11.52
CA PRO A 10 7.02 -15.04 -11.95
C PRO A 10 6.60 -14.03 -10.87
N TRP A 11 6.64 -14.44 -9.60
CA TRP A 11 6.33 -13.58 -8.45
C TRP A 11 7.32 -12.42 -8.28
N ALA A 12 8.60 -12.62 -8.57
CA ALA A 12 9.61 -11.56 -8.48
C ALA A 12 9.48 -10.56 -9.64
N GLN A 13 9.13 -11.05 -10.83
CA GLN A 13 8.84 -10.19 -11.98
C GLN A 13 7.55 -9.39 -11.76
N ALA A 14 6.54 -10.00 -11.14
CA ALA A 14 5.29 -9.33 -10.77
C ALA A 14 5.54 -8.11 -9.86
N ILE A 15 6.39 -8.23 -8.84
CA ILE A 15 6.74 -7.08 -7.97
C ILE A 15 7.29 -5.91 -8.79
N THR A 16 8.17 -6.19 -9.76
CA THR A 16 8.75 -5.14 -10.62
C THR A 16 7.68 -4.46 -11.48
N SER A 17 6.81 -5.24 -12.12
CA SER A 17 5.70 -4.71 -12.92
C SER A 17 4.70 -3.94 -12.06
N PHE A 18 4.41 -4.41 -10.85
CA PHE A 18 3.55 -3.74 -9.89
C PHE A 18 4.08 -2.36 -9.50
N THR A 19 5.35 -2.26 -9.11
CA THR A 19 5.97 -0.95 -8.79
C THR A 19 5.93 0.01 -9.98
N ARG A 20 6.17 -0.49 -11.20
CA ARG A 20 6.08 0.33 -12.42
C ARG A 20 4.65 0.78 -12.72
N ALA A 21 3.66 -0.09 -12.54
CA ALA A 21 2.25 0.25 -12.74
C ALA A 21 1.80 1.37 -11.80
N LEU A 22 2.17 1.29 -10.52
CA LEU A 22 1.87 2.33 -9.53
C LEU A 22 2.58 3.65 -9.86
N GLY A 23 3.87 3.61 -10.18
CA GLY A 23 4.64 4.80 -10.55
C GLY A 23 4.07 5.48 -11.79
N ALA A 24 3.75 4.70 -12.83
CA ALA A 24 3.17 5.21 -14.06
C ALA A 24 1.78 5.82 -13.85
N ALA A 25 0.91 5.16 -13.07
CA ALA A 25 -0.40 5.71 -12.71
C ALA A 25 -0.26 7.04 -11.95
N HIS A 26 0.67 7.10 -10.99
CA HIS A 26 0.94 8.31 -10.21
C HIS A 26 1.44 9.49 -11.07
N THR A 27 2.23 9.23 -12.11
CA THR A 27 2.70 10.26 -13.05
C THR A 27 1.76 10.51 -14.23
N GLY A 28 0.61 9.86 -14.28
CA GLY A 28 -0.36 9.99 -15.37
C GLY A 28 -0.02 9.27 -16.68
N ASP A 29 1.01 8.42 -16.70
CA ASP A 29 1.32 7.55 -17.85
C ASP A 29 0.40 6.31 -17.84
N ILE A 30 -0.86 6.54 -18.18
CA ILE A 30 -1.91 5.51 -18.18
C ILE A 30 -1.58 4.37 -19.15
N ALA A 31 -0.90 4.67 -20.27
CA ALA A 31 -0.53 3.67 -21.26
C ALA A 31 0.50 2.68 -20.69
N MET A 32 1.55 3.20 -20.05
CA MET A 32 2.54 2.35 -19.37
C MET A 32 1.91 1.58 -18.21
N ALA A 33 1.05 2.22 -17.41
CA ALA A 33 0.39 1.57 -16.29
C ALA A 33 -0.44 0.36 -16.75
N LYS A 34 -1.23 0.51 -17.83
CA LYS A 34 -2.02 -0.59 -18.41
C LYS A 34 -1.14 -1.68 -19.02
N ALA A 35 -0.02 -1.32 -19.65
CA ALA A 35 0.92 -2.30 -20.19
C ALA A 35 1.55 -3.16 -19.07
N GLU A 36 1.91 -2.55 -17.94
CA GLU A 36 2.43 -3.29 -16.78
C GLU A 36 1.35 -4.12 -16.09
N LEU A 37 0.09 -3.64 -16.02
CA LEU A 37 -1.04 -4.44 -15.56
C LEU A 37 -1.22 -5.70 -16.42
N GLY A 38 -1.15 -5.60 -17.75
CA GLY A 38 -1.22 -6.78 -18.63
C GLY A 38 -0.10 -7.81 -18.40
N LYS A 39 1.08 -7.38 -17.91
CA LYS A 39 2.14 -8.31 -17.48
C LYS A 39 1.77 -9.01 -16.17
N LEU A 40 1.23 -8.27 -15.20
CA LEU A 40 0.70 -8.86 -13.96
C LEU A 40 -0.38 -9.91 -14.26
N ASP A 41 -1.23 -9.64 -15.25
CA ASP A 41 -2.23 -10.61 -15.72
C ASP A 41 -1.58 -11.92 -16.18
N SER A 42 -0.56 -11.81 -17.03
CA SER A 42 0.18 -12.96 -17.55
C SER A 42 0.91 -13.75 -16.45
N TYR A 43 1.49 -13.05 -15.46
CA TYR A 43 2.15 -13.70 -14.32
C TYR A 43 1.17 -14.43 -13.41
N HIS A 44 0.01 -13.82 -13.14
CA HIS A 44 -1.07 -14.46 -12.38
C HIS A 44 -1.50 -15.77 -13.06
N ASP A 45 -1.79 -15.72 -14.36
CA ASP A 45 -2.28 -16.89 -15.09
C ASP A 45 -1.26 -18.02 -15.14
N ALA A 46 0.03 -17.69 -15.30
CA ALA A 46 1.11 -18.66 -15.23
C ALA A 46 1.20 -19.34 -13.84
N LEU A 47 1.01 -18.57 -12.76
CA LEU A 47 1.03 -19.09 -11.38
C LEU A 47 -0.20 -19.97 -11.09
N VAL A 48 -1.37 -19.61 -11.60
CA VAL A 48 -2.58 -20.45 -11.54
C VAL A 48 -2.36 -21.76 -12.27
N GLN A 49 -1.83 -21.73 -13.49
CA GLN A 49 -1.51 -22.95 -14.27
C GLN A 49 -0.49 -23.84 -13.56
N ALA A 50 0.52 -23.22 -12.92
CA ALA A 50 1.50 -23.90 -12.10
C ALA A 50 0.94 -24.40 -10.74
N LYS A 51 -0.36 -24.20 -10.47
CA LYS A 51 -1.05 -24.55 -9.21
C LYS A 51 -0.40 -23.91 -7.97
N SER A 52 0.19 -22.73 -8.16
CA SER A 52 0.86 -21.97 -7.11
C SER A 52 -0.11 -20.99 -6.45
N ALA A 53 -1.10 -21.53 -5.71
CA ALA A 53 -2.23 -20.76 -5.19
C ALA A 53 -1.81 -19.55 -4.34
N TYR A 54 -0.81 -19.71 -3.48
CA TYR A 54 -0.29 -18.61 -2.66
C TYR A 54 0.24 -17.45 -3.50
N TRP A 55 1.15 -17.74 -4.44
CA TRP A 55 1.77 -16.72 -5.28
C TRP A 55 0.79 -16.12 -6.29
N ALA A 56 -0.14 -16.93 -6.82
CA ALA A 56 -1.24 -16.41 -7.63
C ALA A 56 -2.08 -15.40 -6.83
N GLY A 57 -2.42 -15.71 -5.57
CA GLY A 57 -3.11 -14.78 -4.68
C GLY A 57 -2.34 -13.48 -4.42
N GLN A 58 -1.02 -13.57 -4.22
CA GLN A 58 -0.17 -12.37 -4.05
C GLN A 58 -0.14 -11.50 -5.31
N VAL A 59 -0.04 -12.09 -6.49
CA VAL A 59 -0.08 -11.34 -7.76
C VAL A 59 -1.47 -10.78 -8.02
N GLU A 60 -2.54 -11.46 -7.61
CA GLU A 60 -3.90 -10.94 -7.73
C GLU A 60 -4.13 -9.69 -6.86
N VAL A 61 -3.58 -9.65 -5.64
CA VAL A 61 -3.58 -8.42 -4.82
C VAL A 61 -2.89 -7.28 -5.57
N GLN A 62 -1.73 -7.54 -6.19
CA GLN A 62 -1.00 -6.54 -6.98
C GLN A 62 -1.78 -6.08 -8.21
N ARG A 63 -2.45 -6.99 -8.93
CA ARG A 63 -3.32 -6.67 -10.09
C ARG A 63 -4.44 -5.73 -9.69
N ARG A 64 -5.20 -6.05 -8.63
CA ARG A 64 -6.31 -5.22 -8.14
C ARG A 64 -5.83 -3.84 -7.68
N THR A 65 -4.69 -3.81 -6.98
CA THR A 65 -4.08 -2.56 -6.52
C THR A 65 -3.63 -1.68 -7.68
N ALA A 66 -2.99 -2.26 -8.71
CA ALA A 66 -2.60 -1.53 -9.92
C ALA A 66 -3.81 -1.04 -10.72
N ALA A 67 -4.85 -1.87 -10.86
CA ALA A 67 -6.10 -1.48 -11.51
C ALA A 67 -6.79 -0.33 -10.76
N ALA A 68 -6.81 -0.36 -9.43
CA ALA A 68 -7.33 0.73 -8.61
C ALA A 68 -6.58 2.05 -8.85
N ALA A 69 -5.25 2.01 -8.85
CA ALA A 69 -4.42 3.20 -9.12
C ALA A 69 -4.65 3.76 -10.53
N ILE A 70 -4.82 2.89 -11.53
CA ILE A 70 -5.15 3.30 -12.90
C ILE A 70 -6.54 3.97 -12.94
N ALA A 71 -7.55 3.35 -12.32
CA ALA A 71 -8.90 3.91 -12.27
C ALA A 71 -8.91 5.30 -11.62
N ASP A 72 -8.19 5.46 -10.51
CA ASP A 72 -8.06 6.74 -9.80
C ASP A 72 -7.38 7.80 -10.68
N ALA A 73 -6.27 7.46 -11.33
CA ALA A 73 -5.56 8.35 -12.24
C ALA A 73 -6.39 8.74 -13.48
N GLN A 74 -7.41 7.96 -13.83
CA GLN A 74 -8.39 8.25 -14.88
C GLN A 74 -9.64 9.01 -14.37
N GLY A 75 -9.70 9.36 -13.08
CA GLY A 75 -10.80 10.09 -12.45
C GLY A 75 -11.95 9.20 -11.94
N GLY A 76 -11.80 7.88 -11.96
CA GLY A 76 -12.80 6.90 -11.54
C GLY A 76 -12.75 6.57 -10.05
N SER A 77 -13.02 7.54 -9.17
CA SER A 77 -12.83 7.40 -7.72
C SER A 77 -13.61 6.25 -7.07
N GLU A 78 -14.87 6.00 -7.47
CA GLU A 78 -15.66 4.89 -6.90
C GLU A 78 -15.13 3.51 -7.33
N GLU A 79 -14.76 3.37 -8.60
CA GLU A 79 -14.17 2.14 -9.13
C GLU A 79 -12.82 1.86 -8.46
N ALA A 80 -11.98 2.89 -8.34
CA ALA A 80 -10.69 2.81 -7.66
C ALA A 80 -10.83 2.32 -6.21
N LEU A 81 -11.74 2.92 -5.44
CA LEU A 81 -12.00 2.50 -4.06
C LEU A 81 -12.54 1.08 -3.98
N SER A 82 -13.42 0.67 -4.90
CA SER A 82 -13.95 -0.69 -4.96
C SER A 82 -12.84 -1.72 -5.20
N LEU A 83 -12.00 -1.47 -6.20
CA LEU A 83 -10.86 -2.33 -6.54
C LEU A 83 -9.84 -2.40 -5.40
N MET A 84 -9.53 -1.26 -4.77
CA MET A 84 -8.55 -1.21 -3.68
C MET A 84 -9.06 -1.89 -2.41
N ARG A 85 -10.36 -1.76 -2.07
CA ARG A 85 -10.98 -2.54 -0.98
C ARG A 85 -10.89 -4.04 -1.26
N SER A 86 -11.22 -4.45 -2.49
CA SER A 86 -11.11 -5.85 -2.91
C SER A 86 -9.68 -6.40 -2.82
N ALA A 87 -8.66 -5.56 -3.08
CA ALA A 87 -7.26 -5.91 -2.89
C ALA A 87 -6.91 -6.08 -1.40
N ALA A 88 -7.32 -5.13 -0.55
CA ALA A 88 -7.07 -5.14 0.89
C ALA A 88 -7.72 -6.34 1.60
N ASP A 89 -8.94 -6.69 1.22
CA ASP A 89 -9.66 -7.84 1.78
C ASP A 89 -9.05 -9.17 1.32
N LEU A 90 -8.64 -9.27 0.06
CA LEU A 90 -7.90 -10.44 -0.43
C LEU A 90 -6.58 -10.62 0.33
N GLU A 91 -5.78 -9.55 0.45
CA GLU A 91 -4.51 -9.58 1.20
C GLU A 91 -4.72 -10.06 2.64
N SER A 92 -5.77 -9.56 3.31
CA SER A 92 -6.12 -9.93 4.69
C SER A 92 -6.56 -11.39 4.83
N SER A 93 -7.12 -11.98 3.78
CA SER A 93 -7.57 -13.38 3.77
C SER A 93 -6.47 -14.40 3.47
N THR A 94 -5.30 -13.95 3.00
CA THR A 94 -4.17 -14.85 2.72
C THR A 94 -3.39 -15.14 4.00
N GLU A 95 -3.28 -16.42 4.40
CA GLU A 95 -2.40 -16.80 5.51
C GLU A 95 -0.94 -16.41 5.21
N LYS A 96 -0.28 -15.70 6.14
CA LYS A 96 1.14 -15.35 6.03
C LYS A 96 1.96 -16.64 6.02
N HIS A 97 2.51 -17.03 4.86
CA HIS A 97 3.45 -18.14 4.78
C HIS A 97 4.74 -17.78 5.55
N PRO A 98 5.33 -18.68 6.37
CA PRO A 98 6.44 -18.38 7.28
C PRO A 98 7.77 -17.89 6.67
N VAL A 99 7.86 -17.76 5.34
CA VAL A 99 9.09 -17.36 4.62
C VAL A 99 8.88 -16.17 3.69
N THR A 100 7.70 -15.54 3.68
CA THR A 100 7.44 -14.40 2.80
C THR A 100 7.95 -13.12 3.47
N PRO A 101 8.83 -12.34 2.83
CA PRO A 101 9.13 -10.98 3.27
C PRO A 101 7.84 -10.18 3.40
N ALA A 102 7.77 -9.27 4.39
CA ALA A 102 6.60 -8.41 4.54
C ALA A 102 6.30 -7.65 3.22
N PRO A 103 5.02 -7.47 2.85
CA PRO A 103 4.65 -6.76 1.63
C PRO A 103 5.22 -5.33 1.66
N ILE A 104 5.78 -4.91 0.52
CA ILE A 104 6.46 -3.61 0.34
C ILE A 104 5.49 -2.46 0.61
N ALA A 105 4.24 -2.58 0.17
CA ALA A 105 3.13 -1.72 0.54
C ALA A 105 1.90 -2.60 0.76
N LEU A 106 1.21 -2.43 1.89
CA LEU A 106 -0.05 -3.13 2.14
C LEU A 106 -1.16 -2.48 1.33
N ALA A 107 -2.02 -3.29 0.71
CA ALA A 107 -3.16 -2.78 -0.05
C ALA A 107 -4.07 -1.93 0.83
N ARG A 108 -4.18 -2.26 2.12
CA ARG A 108 -4.96 -1.47 3.09
C ARG A 108 -4.37 -0.09 3.40
N GLU A 109 -3.05 0.06 3.33
CA GLU A 109 -2.43 1.38 3.48
C GLU A 109 -2.64 2.24 2.24
N LEU A 110 -2.54 1.64 1.05
CA LEU A 110 -2.83 2.32 -0.21
C LEU A 110 -4.31 2.73 -0.30
N LEU A 111 -5.21 1.94 0.30
CA LEU A 111 -6.62 2.34 0.47
C LEU A 111 -6.75 3.59 1.36
N GLY A 112 -6.03 3.64 2.48
CA GLY A 112 -5.98 4.81 3.36
C GLY A 112 -5.43 6.05 2.64
N ASP A 113 -4.33 5.90 1.88
CA ASP A 113 -3.74 6.98 1.08
C ASP A 113 -4.74 7.54 0.06
N MET A 114 -5.45 6.65 -0.65
CA MET A 114 -6.47 7.04 -1.63
C MET A 114 -7.65 7.77 -0.97
N MET A 115 -8.11 7.30 0.19
CA MET A 115 -9.17 7.98 0.94
C MET A 115 -8.73 9.36 1.44
N LEU A 116 -7.46 9.54 1.85
CA LEU A 116 -6.92 10.86 2.20
C LEU A 116 -6.91 11.79 0.99
N ALA A 117 -6.43 11.33 -0.16
CA ALA A 117 -6.43 12.10 -1.40
C ALA A 117 -7.84 12.55 -1.83
N MET A 118 -8.86 11.76 -1.47
CA MET A 118 -10.28 12.05 -1.73
C MET A 118 -10.97 12.84 -0.61
N ASN A 119 -10.24 13.41 0.35
CA ASN A 119 -10.79 14.12 1.52
C ASN A 119 -11.76 13.27 2.35
N GLN A 120 -11.49 11.98 2.53
CA GLN A 120 -12.23 11.05 3.39
C GLN A 120 -11.40 10.60 4.60
N PRO A 121 -10.91 11.52 5.44
CA PRO A 121 -9.90 11.22 6.46
C PRO A 121 -10.40 10.27 7.56
N ALA A 122 -11.68 10.33 7.93
CA ALA A 122 -12.24 9.41 8.92
C ALA A 122 -12.26 7.95 8.42
N LEU A 123 -12.52 7.74 7.12
CA LEU A 123 -12.46 6.40 6.51
C LEU A 123 -11.01 5.93 6.39
N ALA A 124 -10.10 6.82 5.96
CA ALA A 124 -8.67 6.52 5.90
C ALA A 124 -8.11 6.09 7.26
N LEU A 125 -8.48 6.80 8.33
CA LEU A 125 -8.06 6.49 9.70
C LEU A 125 -8.47 5.07 10.10
N ALA A 126 -9.69 4.64 9.77
CA ALA A 126 -10.17 3.29 10.10
C ALA A 126 -9.36 2.18 9.39
N GLU A 127 -8.90 2.44 8.16
CA GLU A 127 -8.07 1.49 7.41
C GLU A 127 -6.68 1.35 8.03
N TYR A 128 -6.03 2.47 8.37
CA TYR A 128 -4.74 2.45 9.08
C TYR A 128 -4.84 1.78 10.44
N GLN A 129 -5.88 2.07 11.21
CA GLN A 129 -6.14 1.42 12.50
C GLN A 129 -6.32 -0.09 12.35
N THR A 130 -6.97 -0.54 11.27
CA THR A 130 -7.09 -1.97 10.99
C THR A 130 -5.74 -2.64 10.78
N THR A 131 -4.84 -2.02 10.01
CA THR A 131 -3.46 -2.51 9.86
C THR A 131 -2.70 -2.52 11.19
N LEU A 132 -2.83 -1.46 12.00
CA LEU A 132 -2.10 -1.34 13.27
C LEU A 132 -2.53 -2.34 14.34
N ARG A 133 -3.71 -2.96 14.22
CA ARG A 133 -4.14 -4.07 15.11
C ARG A 133 -3.31 -5.32 14.89
N THR A 134 -2.91 -5.62 13.66
CA THR A 134 -2.13 -6.83 13.32
C THR A 134 -0.64 -6.58 13.29
N ASP A 135 -0.22 -5.38 12.89
CA ASP A 135 1.18 -4.99 12.76
C ASP A 135 1.43 -3.69 13.56
N PRO A 136 1.42 -3.77 14.91
CA PRO A 136 1.70 -2.60 15.76
C PRO A 136 3.05 -1.97 15.40
N ASN A 137 3.12 -0.64 15.43
CA ASN A 137 4.31 0.15 15.11
C ASN A 137 4.78 0.07 13.63
N ARG A 138 3.94 -0.39 12.69
CA ARG A 138 4.26 -0.25 11.26
C ARG A 138 4.32 1.23 10.89
N TYR A 139 5.54 1.72 10.63
CA TYR A 139 5.83 3.15 10.43
C TYR A 139 4.83 3.85 9.50
N ARG A 140 4.59 3.29 8.31
CA ARG A 140 3.70 3.90 7.31
C ARG A 140 2.25 3.99 7.80
N SER A 141 1.73 2.96 8.46
CA SER A 141 0.37 3.00 9.00
C SER A 141 0.25 3.98 10.17
N VAL A 142 1.27 4.10 11.02
CA VAL A 142 1.28 5.10 12.11
C VAL A 142 1.31 6.51 11.54
N ALA A 143 2.14 6.77 10.53
CA ALA A 143 2.21 8.08 9.88
C ALA A 143 0.88 8.44 9.20
N GLY A 144 0.30 7.52 8.43
CA GLY A 144 -1.00 7.71 7.78
C GLY A 144 -2.14 7.89 8.77
N ALA A 145 -2.16 7.14 9.88
CA ALA A 145 -3.14 7.31 10.96
C ALA A 145 -3.02 8.69 11.63
N ALA A 146 -1.81 9.19 11.83
CA ALA A 146 -1.59 10.51 12.43
C ALA A 146 -2.14 11.63 11.54
N GLU A 147 -1.81 11.58 10.24
CA GLU A 147 -2.32 12.53 9.25
C GLU A 147 -3.84 12.46 9.12
N ALA A 148 -4.40 11.24 9.02
CA ALA A 148 -5.83 11.03 8.90
C ALA A 148 -6.60 11.52 10.14
N ALA A 149 -6.09 11.25 11.34
CA ALA A 149 -6.68 11.77 12.58
C ALA A 149 -6.64 13.31 12.61
N GLN A 150 -5.52 13.92 12.19
CA GLN A 150 -5.40 15.38 12.13
C GLN A 150 -6.42 16.00 11.16
N GLN A 151 -6.52 15.45 9.94
CA GLN A 151 -7.46 15.93 8.92
C GLN A 151 -8.93 15.67 9.31
N ALA A 152 -9.21 14.63 10.10
CA ALA A 152 -10.52 14.34 10.64
C ALA A 152 -10.89 15.22 11.86
N GLY A 153 -9.98 16.05 12.36
CA GLY A 153 -10.20 16.87 13.56
C GLY A 153 -10.05 16.11 14.89
N ASP A 154 -9.57 14.86 14.86
CA ASP A 154 -9.24 14.09 16.06
C ASP A 154 -7.84 14.48 16.58
N ALA A 155 -7.77 15.62 17.25
CA ALA A 155 -6.53 16.15 17.79
C ALA A 155 -5.85 15.20 18.81
N ALA A 156 -6.66 14.47 19.60
CA ALA A 156 -6.15 13.52 20.58
C ALA A 156 -5.49 12.32 19.90
N GLY A 157 -6.17 11.72 18.92
CA GLY A 157 -5.64 10.62 18.12
C GLY A 157 -4.40 11.04 17.32
N ALA A 158 -4.43 12.21 16.69
CA ALA A 158 -3.28 12.74 15.96
C ALA A 158 -2.06 12.88 16.87
N LYS A 159 -2.22 13.46 18.07
CA LYS A 159 -1.16 13.58 19.07
C LYS A 159 -0.60 12.21 19.48
N GLN A 160 -1.48 11.23 19.70
CA GLN A 160 -1.09 9.87 20.04
C GLN A 160 -0.23 9.24 18.93
N TYR A 161 -0.71 9.23 17.68
CA TYR A 161 0.01 8.59 16.57
C TYR A 161 1.31 9.33 16.22
N TYR A 162 1.35 10.66 16.23
CA TYR A 162 2.60 11.40 16.03
C TYR A 162 3.62 11.13 17.13
N SER A 163 3.18 11.00 18.39
CA SER A 163 4.08 10.63 19.49
C SER A 163 4.65 9.22 19.29
N GLN A 164 3.81 8.27 18.88
CA GLN A 164 4.23 6.91 18.55
C GLN A 164 5.21 6.89 17.36
N LEU A 165 4.97 7.72 16.33
CA LEU A 165 5.87 7.84 15.18
C LEU A 165 7.27 8.30 15.58
N LEU A 166 7.34 9.29 16.48
CA LEU A 166 8.62 9.76 17.03
C LEU A 166 9.32 8.69 17.87
N GLN A 167 8.58 7.87 18.63
CA GLN A 167 9.16 6.75 19.38
C GLN A 167 9.74 5.68 18.47
N ILE A 168 9.04 5.33 17.38
CA ILE A 168 9.54 4.39 16.36
C ILE A 168 10.85 4.89 15.75
N CYS A 169 10.98 6.21 15.58
CA CYS A 169 12.17 6.85 15.00
C CYS A 169 13.14 7.42 16.03
N ALA A 170 13.07 7.02 17.30
CA ALA A 170 13.90 7.59 18.37
C ALA A 170 15.41 7.45 18.12
N ALA A 171 15.82 6.42 17.38
CA ALA A 171 17.20 6.17 16.97
C ALA A 171 17.41 6.25 15.44
N ALA A 172 16.46 6.81 14.69
CA ALA A 172 16.55 6.90 13.24
C ALA A 172 17.42 8.09 12.81
N ASP A 173 18.30 7.86 11.83
CA ASP A 173 19.05 8.92 11.18
C ASP A 173 18.19 9.64 10.12
N GLY A 174 18.22 10.98 10.10
CA GLY A 174 17.71 11.83 9.01
C GLY A 174 16.39 12.58 9.27
N ASP A 175 16.12 13.55 8.39
CA ASP A 175 14.92 14.41 8.42
C ASP A 175 13.85 13.89 7.44
N ARG A 176 12.99 12.98 7.92
CA ARG A 176 11.83 12.54 7.14
C ARG A 176 10.67 13.53 7.26
N PRO A 177 9.89 13.78 6.19
CA PRO A 177 8.75 14.71 6.23
C PRO A 177 7.73 14.36 7.32
N GLU A 178 7.47 13.08 7.56
CA GLU A 178 6.50 12.65 8.57
C GLU A 178 6.99 12.93 10.00
N ILE A 179 8.30 12.90 10.23
CA ILE A 179 8.93 13.29 11.51
C ILE A 179 8.86 14.80 11.72
N ALA A 180 9.10 15.59 10.67
CA ALA A 180 8.92 17.04 10.73
C ALA A 180 7.46 17.42 11.02
N ALA A 181 6.51 16.75 10.37
CA ALA A 181 5.07 16.93 10.63
C ALA A 181 4.72 16.57 12.08
N ALA A 182 5.22 15.44 12.60
CA ALA A 182 5.03 15.04 13.99
C ALA A 182 5.54 16.09 14.99
N ARG A 183 6.77 16.58 14.81
CA ARG A 183 7.34 17.62 15.68
C ARG A 183 6.53 18.90 15.66
N LYS A 184 6.10 19.34 14.47
CA LYS A 184 5.26 20.55 14.32
C LYS A 184 3.91 20.39 15.01
N ALA A 185 3.23 19.27 14.80
CA ALA A 185 1.92 19.00 15.40
C ALA A 185 2.00 18.98 16.94
N LEU A 186 3.07 18.42 17.51
CA LEU A 186 3.25 18.36 18.96
C LEU A 186 3.69 19.69 19.60
N ALA A 187 4.34 20.58 18.84
CA ALA A 187 4.76 21.90 19.29
C ALA A 187 3.65 22.96 19.25
N ALA A 188 2.56 22.72 18.53
CA ALA A 188 1.42 23.63 18.38
C ALA A 188 0.41 23.58 19.55
N ASN A 189 0.78 22.94 20.68
CA ASN A 189 -0.01 22.87 21.92
C ASN A 189 0.57 23.79 23.00
#